data_AF-A0A139R8Q0-F1
#
_entry.id   AF-A0A139R8Q0-F1
#
_cell.length_a   1.000
_cell.length_b   1.000
_cell.length_c   1.000
_cell.angle_alpha   90.00
_cell.angle_beta   90.00
_cell.angle_gamma   90.00
#
_symmetry.space_group_name_H-M   'P 1'
#
loop_
_entity.id
_entity.type
_entity.pdbx_description
1 polymer ?
#
loop_
_entity_poly.entity_id
_entity_poly.type
_entity_poly.pdbx_seq_one_letter_code
_entity_poly.pdbx_strand_id
1 'polypeptide(L)' 'MESFWGHFKVESYDLKTFKTYEELVTDVKRYIQFYNTQRYQAKLNNLTPLEFRNQVA' A
#
# COMPACT_ATOMS: atom_id res chain seq x y z
N MET A 1 12.66 5.79 -6.41
CA MET A 1 12.18 4.78 -5.45
C MET A 1 11.08 5.47 -4.64
N GLU A 2 9.83 5.29 -5.01
CA GLU A 2 8.72 5.92 -4.29
C GLU A 2 8.43 5.14 -3.00
N SER A 3 8.22 5.87 -1.91
CA SER A 3 7.92 5.29 -0.59
C SER A 3 6.44 4.89 -0.52
N PHE A 4 6.10 3.99 0.40
CA PHE A 4 4.71 3.63 0.72
C PHE A 4 3.82 4.88 0.87
N TRP A 5 4.31 5.89 1.58
CA TRP A 5 3.56 7.13 1.83
C TRP A 5 3.40 8.02 0.60
N GLY A 6 4.36 8.01 -0.34
CA GLY A 6 4.21 8.72 -1.62
C GLY A 6 3.06 8.14 -2.45
N HIS A 7 3.02 6.81 -2.54
CA HIS A 7 1.95 6.08 -3.22
C HIS A 7 0.60 6.25 -2.55
N PHE A 8 0.53 6.05 -1.22
CA PHE A 8 -0.71 6.24 -0.45
C PHE A 8 -1.27 7.66 -0.62
N LYS A 9 -0.39 8.66 -0.64
CA LYS A 9 -0.79 10.05 -0.77
C LYS A 9 -1.54 10.30 -2.09
N VAL A 10 -0.92 9.96 -3.22
CA VAL A 10 -1.48 10.25 -4.56
C VAL A 10 -2.63 9.31 -4.91
N GLU A 11 -2.57 8.05 -4.50
CA GLU A 11 -3.53 7.02 -4.92
C GLU A 11 -4.74 6.90 -3.99
N SER A 12 -4.72 7.51 -2.81
CA SER A 12 -5.84 7.45 -1.87
C SER A 12 -6.09 8.77 -1.15
N TYR A 13 -5.07 9.32 -0.48
CA TYR A 13 -5.26 10.47 0.41
C TYR A 13 -5.73 11.73 -0.33
N ASP A 14 -5.09 12.10 -1.44
CA ASP A 14 -5.44 13.29 -2.23
C ASP A 14 -6.78 13.12 -2.98
N LEU A 15 -7.32 11.89 -3.06
CA LEU A 15 -8.58 11.57 -3.75
C LEU A 15 -9.80 11.56 -2.80
N LYS A 16 -9.58 11.72 -1.49
CA LYS A 16 -10.62 11.53 -0.47
C LYS A 16 -10.60 12.66 0.55
N THR A 17 -11.79 13.04 1.02
CA THR A 17 -11.94 13.88 2.20
C THR A 17 -12.32 13.01 3.38
N PHE A 18 -11.48 12.99 4.41
CA PHE A 18 -11.73 12.27 5.66
C PHE A 18 -12.44 13.20 6.65
N LYS A 19 -13.59 12.79 7.19
CA LYS A 19 -14.32 13.58 8.18
C LYS A 19 -13.86 13.29 9.60
N THR A 20 -13.35 12.07 9.81
CA THR A 20 -12.85 11.59 11.10
C THR A 20 -11.46 10.98 10.97
N TYR A 21 -10.73 10.95 12.08
CA TYR A 21 -9.45 10.26 12.16
C TYR A 21 -9.61 8.74 11.92
N GLU A 22 -10.72 8.15 12.37
CA GLU A 22 -11.01 6.72 12.22
C GLU A 22 -11.18 6.30 10.75
N GLU A 23 -11.78 7.15 9.93
CA GLU A 23 -11.86 6.94 8.48
C GLU A 23 -10.46 6.94 7.84
N LEU A 24 -9.60 7.88 8.22
CA LEU A 24 -8.21 7.90 7.74
C LEU A 24 -7.44 6.64 8.16
N VAL A 25 -7.56 6.22 9.41
CA VAL A 25 -6.92 4.99 9.92
C VAL A 25 -7.41 3.76 9.16
N THR A 26 -8.72 3.69 8.89
CA THR A 26 -9.32 2.58 8.14
C THR A 26 -8.79 2.54 6.72
N ASP A 27 -8.68 3.70 6.07
CA ASP A 27 -8.15 3.79 4.70
C ASP A 27 -6.66 3.42 4.63
N VAL A 28 -5.86 3.87 5.59
CA VAL A 28 -4.45 3.45 5.73
C VAL A 28 -4.34 1.95 5.90
N LYS A 29 -5.13 1.33 6.79
CA LYS A 29 -5.13 -0.13 7.00
C LYS A 29 -5.49 -0.88 5.72
N ARG A 30 -6.50 -0.41 4.99
CA ARG A 30 -6.91 -0.99 3.70
C ARG A 30 -5.79 -0.87 2.67
N TYR A 31 -5.14 0.28 2.60
CA TYR A 31 -4.04 0.51 1.66
C TYR A 31 -2.80 -0.31 2.01
N ILE A 32 -2.48 -0.52 3.29
CA ILE A 32 -1.41 -1.42 3.74
C ILE A 32 -1.66 -2.85 3.24
N GLN A 33 -2.90 -3.35 3.36
CA GLN A 33 -3.24 -4.69 2.86
C GLN A 33 -3.04 -4.77 1.34
N PHE A 34 -3.63 -3.83 0.59
CA PHE A 34 -3.44 -3.74 -0.87
C PHE A 34 -1.96 -3.68 -1.26
N TYR A 35 -1.18 -2.82 -0.61
CA TYR A 35 0.24 -2.64 -0.91
C TYR A 35 1.04 -3.93 -0.69
N ASN A 36 0.73 -4.70 0.36
CA ASN A 36 1.48 -5.91 0.68
C ASN A 36 1.06 -7.14 -0.13
N THR A 37 -0.23 -7.25 -0.50
CA THR A 37 -0.77 -8.49 -1.07
C THR A 37 -1.17 -8.40 -2.54
N GLN A 38 -1.27 -7.19 -3.11
CA GLN A 38 -1.78 -6.99 -4.46
C GLN A 38 -0.89 -6.07 -5.32
N ARG A 39 -0.04 -5.24 -4.70
CA ARG A 39 0.84 -4.35 -5.46
C ARG A 39 2.11 -5.06 -5.91
N TYR A 40 2.17 -5.41 -7.19
CA TYR A 40 3.39 -5.92 -7.81
C TYR A 40 4.46 -4.84 -7.90
N GLN A 41 5.71 -5.21 -7.59
CA GLN A 41 6.83 -4.28 -7.62
C GLN A 41 7.92 -4.81 -8.53
N ALA A 42 8.31 -4.04 -9.54
CA ALA A 42 9.39 -4.41 -10.47
C ALA A 42 10.71 -4.74 -9.75
N LYS A 43 11.02 -4.01 -8.66
CA LYS A 43 12.17 -4.26 -7.79
C LYS A 43 12.12 -5.60 -7.04
N LEU A 44 10.94 -6.22 -6.94
CA LEU A 44 10.72 -7.54 -6.33
C LEU A 44 10.45 -8.60 -7.40
N ASN A 45 11.05 -8.49 -8.59
CA ASN A 45 10.82 -9.40 -9.71
C ASN A 45 9.34 -9.52 -10.12
N ASN A 46 8.62 -8.39 -10.10
CA ASN A 46 7.18 -8.33 -10.36
C ASN A 46 6.34 -9.18 -9.40
N LEU A 47 6.79 -9.32 -8.15
CA LEU A 47 6.03 -9.95 -7.08
C LEU A 47 5.44 -8.89 -6.14
N THR A 48 4.40 -9.28 -5.42
CA THR A 48 3.94 -8.52 -4.26
C THR A 48 4.94 -8.66 -3.10
N PRO A 49 4.96 -7.73 -2.14
CA PRO A 49 5.79 -7.86 -0.94
C PRO A 49 5.58 -9.18 -0.18
N LEU A 50 4.33 -9.67 -0.11
CA LEU A 50 4.03 -10.95 0.53
C LEU A 50 4.58 -12.14 -0.26
N GLU A 51 4.37 -12.18 -1.57
CA GLU A 51 4.92 -13.26 -2.42
C GLU A 51 6.43 -13.31 -2.36
N PHE A 52 7.10 -12.16 -2.43
CA PHE A 52 8.55 -12.08 -2.30
C PHE A 52 9.04 -12.67 -0.97
N ARG A 53 8.37 -12.35 0.15
CA ARG A 53 8.69 -12.93 1.47
C ARG A 53 8.48 -14.44 1.53
N ASN A 54 7.44 -14.95 0.88
CA ASN A 54 7.15 -16.39 0.85
C ASN A 54 8.15 -17.18 -0.01
N GLN A 55 8.85 -16.54 -0.96
CA GLN A 55 9.90 -17.19 -1.76
C GLN A 55 11.25 -17.30 -1.05
N VAL A 56 11.51 -16.44 -0.06
CA VAL A 56 12.74 -16.48 0.75
C VAL A 56 12.58 -17.29 2.04
N ALA A 57 11.44 -17.97 2.23
CA ALA A 57 11.14 -18.83 3.37
C ALA A 57 11.54 -20.29 3.12
#